data_AF-A0AAD8Y5W2-F1
#
_entry.id   AF-A0AAD8Y5W2-F1
#
_cell.length_a   1.000
_cell.length_b   1.000
_cell.length_c   1.000
_cell.angle_alpha   90.00
_cell.angle_beta   90.00
_cell.angle_gamma   90.00
#
_symmetry.space_group_name_H-M   'P 1'
#
loop_
_entity.id
_entity.type
_entity.pdbx_description
1 polymer ?
#
loop_
_entity_poly.entity_id
_entity_poly.type
_entity_poly.pdbx_seq_one_letter_code
_entity_poly.pdbx_strand_id
1 'polypeptide(L)'
;MVRSDIRVGGHHLHKCHVILCQSRKNGVCPYEGYCPEGENSVPFGGVKVGFDGEQEQWAPIGNKYDEWVQIGPVNMCMMATDIQEDKPAWEYTEEGSQIITQHVMCCPVVVGNGDGGSAPSPTTAVNNEAQQAPSAVTSGEAKQAQFDWAAEAYEPLWFDRSNGWLGTNYGEAINFCQQQQGKTICPFEAYCPMTKAPESIPFGGVKSEYSWAPIDDAENWWVQVSGADTCQLYNEMNGGPPSWGMVGKNELETRYVMCCKRPDAGMGDADYYHSSMSDQTETLPEVVIDKDECQDHPTAVITTDGKTCENFIAHVGRVPLHNTRCSHESPVKDENGATLLVKDVCRLSCGTCGNVWPNGPAATTSDETPAEKPQPSQTVEVVEENDALAEAGAKFKVSRYDRDTGWHGSSYYEALKFCGARGATVCPYEAYCPQGPGKAIVGGMEASSQWVPFINVANGWIQIGPEDTCMPYNSLNPFPPEWGLTGRITRRHHTSCVVRLTTTGCLLIRLLMWSFPLHRVKLTRYRWTCSNLFGTGGNTGGKEVHIKMPRSFVTILVTWKSALSWLCVQTERHYSTTCRLFQESNGHH
;
A
#
# COMPACT_ATOMS: atom_id res chain seq x y z
N MET A 1 -25.46 6.82 4.13
CA MET A 1 -24.96 5.68 3.32
C MET A 1 -23.68 5.19 3.96
N VAL A 2 -23.47 3.89 4.05
CA VAL A 2 -22.33 3.24 4.71
C VAL A 2 -21.61 2.42 3.65
N ARG A 3 -20.28 2.48 3.66
CA ARG A 3 -19.45 1.62 2.82
C ARG A 3 -19.36 0.22 3.42
N SER A 4 -19.46 -0.82 2.61
CA SER A 4 -19.35 -2.20 3.05
C SER A 4 -18.17 -2.90 2.37
N ASP A 5 -17.36 -3.62 3.16
CA ASP A 5 -16.23 -4.43 2.68
C ASP A 5 -16.61 -5.93 2.74
N ILE A 6 -17.69 -6.30 2.06
CA ILE A 6 -18.30 -7.64 2.15
C ILE A 6 -17.94 -8.47 0.90
N ARG A 7 -17.52 -9.74 1.09
CA ARG A 7 -17.07 -10.65 0.02
C ARG A 7 -17.92 -11.92 -0.07
N VAL A 8 -18.96 -11.92 -0.92
CA VAL A 8 -19.82 -13.08 -1.21
C VAL A 8 -20.58 -12.86 -2.53
N GLY A 9 -21.18 -13.89 -3.14
CA GLY A 9 -22.01 -13.73 -4.36
C GLY A 9 -23.30 -12.90 -4.15
N GLY A 10 -23.98 -12.46 -5.23
CA GLY A 10 -25.07 -11.47 -5.21
C GLY A 10 -26.17 -11.67 -4.15
N HIS A 11 -26.75 -12.87 -4.08
CA HIS A 11 -27.74 -13.21 -3.05
C HIS A 11 -27.20 -13.15 -1.61
N HIS A 12 -25.94 -13.51 -1.43
CA HIS A 12 -25.29 -13.42 -0.13
C HIS A 12 -24.91 -11.97 0.19
N LEU A 13 -24.59 -11.16 -0.82
CA LEU A 13 -24.26 -9.74 -0.68
C LEU A 13 -25.46 -8.96 -0.13
N HIS A 14 -26.66 -9.19 -0.69
CA HIS A 14 -27.87 -8.57 -0.16
C HIS A 14 -28.07 -8.93 1.33
N LYS A 15 -27.91 -10.20 1.71
CA LYS A 15 -28.02 -10.64 3.12
C LYS A 15 -26.99 -9.98 4.02
N CYS A 16 -25.75 -9.87 3.58
CA CYS A 16 -24.68 -9.25 4.35
C CYS A 16 -24.91 -7.75 4.54
N HIS A 17 -25.41 -7.04 3.53
CA HIS A 17 -25.83 -5.64 3.66
C HIS A 17 -27.02 -5.46 4.62
N VAL A 18 -27.99 -6.38 4.57
CA VAL A 18 -29.09 -6.43 5.54
C VAL A 18 -28.57 -6.60 6.97
N ILE A 19 -27.65 -7.56 7.19
CA ILE A 19 -27.02 -7.78 8.50
C ILE A 19 -26.26 -6.52 8.96
N LEU A 20 -25.53 -5.86 8.05
CA LEU A 20 -24.82 -4.62 8.35
C LEU A 20 -25.78 -3.53 8.84
N CYS A 21 -26.91 -3.31 8.16
CA CYS A 21 -27.91 -2.34 8.60
C CYS A 21 -28.58 -2.75 9.93
N GLN A 22 -28.90 -4.04 10.09
CA GLN A 22 -29.53 -4.58 11.30
C GLN A 22 -28.64 -4.45 12.54
N SER A 23 -27.31 -4.56 12.39
CA SER A 23 -26.36 -4.32 13.49
C SER A 23 -26.50 -2.93 14.10
N ARG A 24 -27.08 -1.98 13.36
CA ARG A 24 -27.35 -0.59 13.77
C ARG A 24 -28.83 -0.32 14.08
N LYS A 25 -29.65 -1.37 14.27
CA LYS A 25 -31.11 -1.28 14.44
C LYS A 25 -31.85 -0.60 13.28
N ASN A 26 -31.25 -0.63 12.08
CA ASN A 26 -31.81 -0.09 10.85
C ASN A 26 -32.08 -1.22 9.84
N GLY A 27 -32.92 -0.96 8.85
CA GLY A 27 -33.13 -1.81 7.69
C GLY A 27 -32.39 -1.24 6.50
N VAL A 28 -32.21 -2.02 5.43
CA VAL A 28 -31.79 -1.46 4.14
C VAL A 28 -32.89 -0.48 3.69
N CYS A 29 -32.50 0.69 3.20
CA CYS A 29 -33.46 1.71 2.77
C CYS A 29 -34.30 1.21 1.59
N PRO A 30 -35.59 1.59 1.51
CA PRO A 30 -36.38 1.35 0.31
C PRO A 30 -35.86 2.21 -0.86
N TYR A 31 -36.30 1.91 -2.08
CA TYR A 31 -35.91 2.67 -3.28
C TYR A 31 -36.08 4.18 -3.10
N GLU A 32 -37.18 4.63 -2.51
CA GLU A 32 -37.49 6.05 -2.28
C GLU A 32 -36.49 6.72 -1.32
N GLY A 33 -35.79 5.93 -0.49
CA GLY A 33 -34.70 6.42 0.36
C GLY A 33 -33.41 6.68 -0.42
N TYR A 34 -33.15 5.89 -1.46
CA TYR A 34 -32.02 6.11 -2.36
C TYR A 34 -32.34 7.16 -3.42
N CYS A 35 -33.56 7.19 -3.93
CA CYS A 35 -33.95 7.91 -5.15
C CYS A 35 -35.27 8.66 -4.93
N PRO A 36 -35.28 9.70 -4.09
CA PRO A 36 -36.51 10.41 -3.71
C PRO A 36 -37.17 11.16 -4.88
N GLU A 37 -36.40 11.49 -5.92
CA GLU A 37 -36.88 12.17 -7.13
C GLU A 37 -37.21 11.18 -8.27
N GLY A 38 -37.09 9.86 -8.04
CA GLY A 38 -37.41 8.82 -9.01
C GLY A 38 -36.25 8.42 -9.92
N GLU A 39 -36.55 7.69 -10.99
CA GLU A 39 -35.56 7.20 -11.95
C GLU A 39 -34.85 8.35 -12.68
N ASN A 40 -33.59 8.15 -13.06
CA ASN A 40 -32.74 9.16 -13.73
C ASN A 40 -32.48 10.43 -12.90
N SER A 41 -32.77 10.41 -11.61
CA SER A 41 -32.43 11.48 -10.67
C SER A 41 -31.12 11.21 -9.94
N VAL A 42 -30.53 12.24 -9.32
CA VAL A 42 -29.31 12.07 -8.52
C VAL A 42 -29.65 11.31 -7.24
N PRO A 43 -28.95 10.19 -6.92
CA PRO A 43 -29.21 9.45 -5.70
C PRO A 43 -29.01 10.31 -4.45
N PHE A 44 -29.76 10.02 -3.39
CA PHE A 44 -29.61 10.64 -2.10
C PHE A 44 -28.20 10.42 -1.56
N GLY A 45 -27.51 11.52 -1.25
CA GLY A 45 -26.10 11.51 -0.88
C GLY A 45 -25.12 11.60 -2.05
N GLY A 46 -25.62 11.86 -3.26
CA GLY A 46 -24.82 12.06 -4.48
C GLY A 46 -24.42 10.76 -5.16
N VAL A 47 -23.94 10.91 -6.39
CA VAL A 47 -23.39 9.81 -7.21
C VAL A 47 -22.21 9.15 -6.49
N LYS A 48 -22.18 7.82 -6.50
CA LYS A 48 -21.08 7.02 -5.95
C LYS A 48 -20.17 6.52 -7.05
N VAL A 49 -18.87 6.49 -6.78
CA VAL A 49 -17.84 6.01 -7.71
C VAL A 49 -17.06 4.89 -7.02
N GLY A 50 -16.74 3.83 -7.77
CA GLY A 50 -15.92 2.73 -7.28
C GLY A 50 -14.46 3.12 -7.09
N PHE A 51 -13.69 2.27 -6.40
CA PHE A 51 -12.25 2.47 -6.16
C PHE A 51 -11.41 2.59 -7.44
N ASP A 52 -11.85 1.96 -8.53
CA ASP A 52 -11.21 1.94 -9.83
C ASP A 52 -11.73 3.05 -10.77
N GLY A 53 -12.65 3.90 -10.29
CA GLY A 53 -13.32 4.90 -11.10
C GLY A 53 -14.34 4.30 -12.08
N GLU A 54 -14.75 3.03 -11.90
CA GLU A 54 -15.84 2.47 -12.69
C GLU A 54 -17.15 3.21 -12.44
N GLN A 55 -17.94 3.28 -13.52
CA GLN A 55 -19.13 4.12 -13.62
C GLN A 55 -20.40 3.45 -13.08
N GLU A 56 -20.30 2.19 -12.70
CA GLU A 56 -21.42 1.42 -12.17
C GLU A 56 -21.23 1.21 -10.67
N GLN A 57 -22.23 1.59 -9.89
CA GLN A 57 -22.26 1.37 -8.45
C GLN A 57 -23.69 1.03 -8.08
N TRP A 58 -23.90 -0.13 -7.47
CA TRP A 58 -25.20 -0.69 -7.13
C TRP A 58 -25.37 -0.74 -5.61
N ALA A 59 -26.57 -0.45 -5.14
CA ALA A 59 -26.92 -0.63 -3.73
C ALA A 59 -28.20 -1.47 -3.58
N PRO A 60 -28.28 -2.34 -2.56
CA PRO A 60 -29.47 -3.14 -2.34
C PRO A 60 -30.60 -2.25 -1.80
N ILE A 61 -31.84 -2.52 -2.18
CA ILE A 61 -33.03 -1.83 -1.65
C ILE A 61 -33.84 -2.73 -0.72
N GLY A 62 -34.47 -2.15 0.29
CA GLY A 62 -35.17 -2.88 1.36
C GLY A 62 -36.65 -3.16 1.08
N ASN A 63 -37.26 -2.52 0.08
CA ASN A 63 -38.68 -2.70 -0.27
C ASN A 63 -38.93 -3.91 -1.19
N LYS A 64 -37.89 -4.48 -1.79
CA LYS A 64 -37.96 -5.72 -2.57
C LYS A 64 -36.72 -6.58 -2.32
N TYR A 65 -36.91 -7.89 -2.15
CA TYR A 65 -35.80 -8.81 -1.89
C TYR A 65 -34.94 -8.98 -3.14
N ASP A 66 -33.62 -8.92 -2.96
CA ASP A 66 -32.63 -9.12 -4.03
C ASP A 66 -32.69 -8.09 -5.17
N GLU A 67 -33.29 -6.93 -4.90
CA GLU A 67 -33.33 -5.82 -5.84
C GLU A 67 -32.25 -4.79 -5.54
N TRP A 68 -31.79 -4.15 -6.60
CA TRP A 68 -30.66 -3.25 -6.57
C TRP A 68 -30.95 -2.00 -7.39
N VAL A 69 -30.49 -0.86 -6.87
CA VAL A 69 -30.62 0.44 -7.52
C VAL A 69 -29.23 0.94 -7.91
N GLN A 70 -29.12 1.47 -9.12
CA GLN A 70 -27.89 2.05 -9.63
C GLN A 70 -27.70 3.44 -9.03
N ILE A 71 -26.62 3.61 -8.28
CA ILE A 71 -26.19 4.83 -7.61
C ILE A 71 -24.89 5.41 -8.20
N GLY A 72 -24.38 4.79 -9.27
CA GLY A 72 -23.23 5.23 -10.06
C GLY A 72 -23.57 6.36 -11.04
N PRO A 73 -22.57 6.95 -11.72
CA PRO A 73 -22.77 8.04 -12.68
C PRO A 73 -23.59 7.67 -13.93
N VAL A 74 -23.72 6.39 -14.25
CA VAL A 74 -24.50 5.91 -15.41
C VAL A 74 -25.82 5.32 -14.93
N ASN A 75 -26.92 5.62 -15.64
CA ASN A 75 -28.27 5.11 -15.34
C ASN A 75 -28.69 5.35 -13.88
N MET A 76 -28.48 6.58 -13.39
CA MET A 76 -28.75 6.95 -12.00
C MET A 76 -30.18 6.62 -11.59
N CYS A 77 -30.35 6.04 -10.41
CA CYS A 77 -31.64 5.67 -9.85
C CYS A 77 -32.46 4.71 -10.71
N MET A 78 -31.85 4.01 -11.66
CA MET A 78 -32.53 2.91 -12.34
C MET A 78 -32.37 1.61 -11.56
N MET A 79 -33.41 0.78 -11.60
CA MET A 79 -33.38 -0.56 -11.02
C MET A 79 -32.58 -1.51 -11.91
N ALA A 80 -31.95 -2.52 -11.32
CA ALA A 80 -31.21 -3.53 -12.07
C ALA A 80 -32.11 -4.25 -13.10
N THR A 81 -33.36 -4.50 -12.73
CA THR A 81 -34.37 -5.13 -13.60
C THR A 81 -34.77 -4.29 -14.81
N ASP A 82 -34.55 -2.97 -14.77
CA ASP A 82 -34.99 -2.05 -15.82
C ASP A 82 -33.85 -1.75 -16.82
N ILE A 83 -32.60 -2.01 -16.44
CA ILE A 83 -31.41 -1.74 -17.28
C ILE A 83 -31.03 -2.94 -18.15
N GLN A 84 -31.25 -4.18 -17.68
CA GLN A 84 -30.81 -5.38 -18.39
C GLN A 84 -31.96 -6.38 -18.53
N GLU A 85 -32.17 -6.90 -19.75
CA GLU A 85 -33.10 -8.01 -20.01
C GLU A 85 -32.69 -9.29 -19.26
N ASP A 86 -31.40 -9.41 -18.92
CA ASP A 86 -30.82 -10.46 -18.09
C ASP A 86 -30.27 -9.89 -16.79
N LYS A 87 -30.44 -10.62 -15.68
CA LYS A 87 -29.86 -10.30 -14.37
C LYS A 87 -28.36 -9.96 -14.48
N PRO A 88 -27.86 -8.90 -13.84
CA PRO A 88 -26.52 -8.40 -14.09
C PRO A 88 -25.44 -9.43 -13.75
N ALA A 89 -24.37 -9.49 -14.56
CA ALA A 89 -23.35 -10.54 -14.51
C ALA A 89 -22.66 -10.74 -13.13
N TRP A 90 -22.69 -9.72 -12.28
CA TRP A 90 -22.16 -9.79 -10.92
C TRP A 90 -23.08 -10.53 -9.93
N GLU A 91 -24.34 -10.80 -10.30
CA GLU A 91 -25.21 -11.71 -9.54
C GLU A 91 -24.65 -13.14 -9.56
N TYR A 92 -23.89 -13.49 -10.60
CA TYR A 92 -23.36 -14.85 -10.82
C TYR A 92 -21.84 -14.98 -10.61
N THR A 93 -21.09 -13.88 -10.41
CA THR A 93 -19.63 -13.92 -10.27
C THR A 93 -19.15 -13.27 -8.96
N GLU A 94 -18.36 -14.01 -8.17
CA GLU A 94 -17.90 -13.58 -6.84
C GLU A 94 -16.78 -12.52 -6.87
N GLU A 95 -16.06 -12.40 -7.98
CA GLU A 95 -14.88 -11.52 -8.10
C GLU A 95 -15.21 -10.11 -8.61
N GLY A 96 -16.29 -9.91 -9.37
CA GLY A 96 -16.67 -8.61 -9.93
C GLY A 96 -17.65 -7.79 -9.07
N SER A 97 -18.45 -8.45 -8.23
CA SER A 97 -19.51 -7.81 -7.45
C SER A 97 -18.98 -6.83 -6.40
N GLN A 98 -17.81 -7.10 -5.82
CA GLN A 98 -17.23 -6.32 -4.71
C GLN A 98 -16.87 -4.89 -5.10
N ILE A 99 -16.54 -4.64 -6.37
CA ILE A 99 -16.09 -3.32 -6.82
C ILE A 99 -17.29 -2.38 -7.01
N ILE A 100 -18.41 -2.95 -7.44
CA ILE A 100 -19.60 -2.18 -7.80
C ILE A 100 -20.69 -2.19 -6.72
N THR A 101 -20.63 -3.05 -5.69
CA THR A 101 -21.65 -3.09 -4.61
C THR A 101 -21.17 -2.54 -3.26
N GLN A 102 -20.25 -1.55 -3.26
CA GLN A 102 -19.57 -1.10 -2.03
C GLN A 102 -20.40 -0.24 -1.09
N HIS A 103 -21.60 0.14 -1.50
CA HIS A 103 -22.38 1.18 -0.84
C HIS A 103 -23.76 0.65 -0.45
N VAL A 104 -24.17 0.90 0.79
CA VAL A 104 -25.53 0.60 1.26
C VAL A 104 -26.09 1.77 2.05
N MET A 105 -27.38 2.02 1.94
CA MET A 105 -28.09 2.97 2.79
C MET A 105 -28.95 2.23 3.79
N CYS A 106 -28.80 2.58 5.07
CA CYS A 106 -29.58 2.01 6.16
C CYS A 106 -30.59 3.06 6.65
N CYS A 107 -31.87 2.70 6.67
CA CYS A 107 -32.97 3.55 7.11
C CYS A 107 -33.54 3.01 8.44
N PRO A 108 -34.03 3.88 9.33
CA PRO A 108 -34.75 3.44 10.52
C PRO A 108 -35.88 2.50 10.13
N VAL A 109 -35.92 1.31 10.73
CA VAL A 109 -37.08 0.43 10.56
C VAL A 109 -38.22 1.10 11.31
N VAL A 110 -39.19 1.64 10.58
CA VAL A 110 -40.45 2.06 11.19
C VAL A 110 -41.15 0.76 11.60
N VAL A 111 -40.91 0.32 12.84
CA VAL A 111 -41.61 -0.81 13.42
C VAL A 111 -43.05 -0.36 13.59
N GLY A 112 -43.85 -0.55 12.55
CA GLY A 112 -45.29 -0.35 12.64
C GLY A 112 -45.79 -1.28 13.73
N ASN A 113 -46.19 -0.72 14.86
CA ASN A 113 -47.07 -1.41 15.80
C ASN A 113 -48.40 -1.65 15.08
N GLY A 114 -48.51 -2.78 14.38
CA GLY A 114 -49.69 -3.09 13.58
C GLY A 114 -49.93 -4.59 13.51
N ASP A 115 -50.97 -5.01 14.23
CA ASP A 115 -51.65 -6.30 14.12
C ASP A 115 -51.77 -6.79 12.67
N GLY A 116 -51.60 -8.10 12.50
CA GLY A 116 -51.71 -8.76 11.20
C GLY A 116 -53.05 -8.54 10.52
N GLY A 117 -53.01 -8.19 9.24
CA GLY A 117 -54.19 -8.07 8.39
C GLY A 117 -53.80 -8.19 6.92
N SER A 118 -54.30 -9.24 6.28
CA SER A 118 -54.09 -9.61 4.89
C SER A 118 -54.38 -8.50 3.88
N ALA A 119 -53.62 -8.52 2.78
CA ALA A 119 -53.75 -7.65 1.62
C ALA A 119 -55.17 -7.66 0.99
N PRO A 120 -55.65 -6.49 0.54
CA PRO A 120 -56.57 -6.42 -0.59
C PRO A 120 -56.01 -5.60 -1.76
N SER A 121 -56.32 -6.07 -2.97
CA SER A 121 -56.13 -5.41 -4.28
C SER A 121 -56.86 -4.05 -4.40
N PRO A 122 -56.46 -3.20 -5.36
CA PRO A 122 -56.88 -1.80 -5.39
C PRO A 122 -58.27 -1.65 -6.02
N THR A 123 -59.19 -1.02 -5.28
CA THR A 123 -60.39 -0.40 -5.87
C THR A 123 -60.38 1.08 -5.52
N THR A 124 -60.55 1.87 -6.56
CA THR A 124 -60.65 3.33 -6.61
C THR A 124 -61.67 3.88 -5.62
N ALA A 125 -61.25 4.76 -4.72
CA ALA A 125 -62.14 5.75 -4.10
C ALA A 125 -61.34 6.94 -3.58
N VAL A 126 -61.61 8.08 -4.21
CA VAL A 126 -61.32 9.44 -3.78
C VAL A 126 -61.82 9.64 -2.34
N ASN A 127 -60.97 10.15 -1.45
CA ASN A 127 -61.35 11.10 -0.41
C ASN A 127 -60.13 11.91 0.05
N ASN A 128 -60.26 13.22 -0.12
CA ASN A 128 -59.34 14.23 0.38
C ASN A 128 -59.46 14.34 1.90
N GLU A 129 -58.40 14.01 2.62
CA GLU A 129 -58.11 14.57 3.95
C GLU A 129 -56.61 14.80 4.06
N ALA A 130 -56.24 16.03 4.40
CA ALA A 130 -54.89 16.55 4.34
C ALA A 130 -53.97 15.83 5.33
N GLN A 131 -53.18 14.89 4.82
CA GLN A 131 -51.91 14.49 5.44
C GLN A 131 -50.81 15.35 4.82
N GLN A 132 -50.17 16.14 5.68
CA GLN A 132 -48.95 16.86 5.35
C GLN A 132 -47.92 15.86 4.79
N ALA A 133 -47.61 16.02 3.51
CA ALA A 133 -46.45 15.44 2.88
C ALA A 133 -45.20 15.82 3.69
N PRO A 134 -44.22 14.92 3.86
CA PRO A 134 -42.93 15.31 4.40
C PRO A 134 -42.34 16.36 3.45
N SER A 135 -42.22 17.59 3.96
CA SER A 135 -41.67 18.72 3.25
C SER A 135 -40.35 18.32 2.59
N ALA A 136 -40.21 18.61 1.30
CA ALA A 136 -38.97 18.47 0.56
C ALA A 136 -37.83 19.10 1.40
N VAL A 137 -36.91 18.25 1.87
CA VAL A 137 -35.71 18.70 2.59
C VAL A 137 -35.00 19.66 1.66
N THR A 138 -34.85 20.91 2.09
CA THR A 138 -34.25 21.92 1.23
C THR A 138 -32.79 21.55 1.00
N SER A 139 -32.26 21.80 -0.20
CA SER A 139 -30.87 21.46 -0.58
C SER A 139 -29.83 21.91 0.45
N GLY A 140 -30.08 23.00 1.19
CA GLY A 140 -29.20 23.49 2.25
C GLY A 140 -29.13 22.57 3.49
N GLU A 141 -30.24 21.97 3.90
CA GLU A 141 -30.31 21.10 5.08
C GLU A 141 -29.57 19.77 4.85
N ALA A 142 -29.70 19.21 3.64
CA ALA A 142 -28.98 18.00 3.25
C ALA A 142 -27.45 18.21 3.23
N LYS A 143 -26.99 19.39 2.76
CA LYS A 143 -25.57 19.76 2.80
C LYS A 143 -25.04 19.83 4.23
N GLN A 144 -25.80 20.50 5.11
CA GLN A 144 -25.40 20.64 6.51
C GLN A 144 -25.30 19.28 7.21
N ALA A 145 -26.26 18.38 6.98
CA ALA A 145 -26.24 17.04 7.56
C ALA A 145 -24.99 16.23 7.18
N GLN A 146 -24.45 16.40 5.97
CA GLN A 146 -23.22 15.74 5.53
C GLN A 146 -21.98 16.29 6.25
N PHE A 147 -21.90 17.61 6.43
CA PHE A 147 -20.82 18.23 7.22
C PHE A 147 -20.91 17.82 8.69
N ASP A 148 -22.11 17.77 9.27
CA ASP A 148 -22.32 17.36 10.66
C ASP A 148 -21.89 15.91 10.87
N TRP A 149 -22.24 15.02 9.94
CA TRP A 149 -21.78 13.63 9.97
C TRP A 149 -20.25 13.52 9.92
N ALA A 150 -19.58 14.25 9.02
CA ALA A 150 -18.12 14.21 8.93
C ALA A 150 -17.45 14.79 10.19
N ALA A 151 -18.04 15.83 10.78
CA ALA A 151 -17.57 16.40 12.04
C ALA A 151 -17.64 15.39 13.19
N GLU A 152 -18.74 14.65 13.31
CA GLU A 152 -18.95 13.63 14.34
C GLU A 152 -18.07 12.39 14.11
N ALA A 153 -18.03 11.88 12.87
CA ALA A 153 -17.34 10.64 12.56
C ALA A 153 -15.82 10.74 12.67
N TYR A 154 -15.25 11.88 12.26
CA TYR A 154 -13.80 12.02 12.10
C TYR A 154 -13.16 13.00 13.09
N GLU A 155 -13.95 13.85 13.77
CA GLU A 155 -13.45 14.94 14.62
C GLU A 155 -12.26 15.70 13.99
N PRO A 156 -12.42 16.24 12.77
CA PRO A 156 -11.33 16.80 11.98
C PRO A 156 -10.76 18.06 12.63
N LEU A 157 -9.43 18.14 12.73
CA LEU A 157 -8.71 19.31 13.22
C LEU A 157 -7.76 19.82 12.14
N TRP A 158 -7.91 21.10 11.79
CA TRP A 158 -7.05 21.76 10.82
C TRP A 158 -5.79 22.34 11.46
N PHE A 159 -4.67 22.08 10.79
CA PHE A 159 -3.38 22.64 11.14
C PHE A 159 -2.75 23.38 9.94
N ASP A 160 -2.03 24.44 10.24
CA ASP A 160 -1.29 25.29 9.34
C ASP A 160 0.06 25.70 9.98
N ARG A 161 0.81 26.56 9.29
CA ARG A 161 2.11 27.04 9.76
C ARG A 161 2.03 27.82 11.08
N SER A 162 0.89 28.44 11.38
CA SER A 162 0.68 29.22 12.61
C SER A 162 0.42 28.37 13.84
N ASN A 163 -0.10 27.15 13.66
CA ASN A 163 -0.40 26.21 14.76
C ASN A 163 0.50 24.95 14.77
N GLY A 164 1.68 25.07 14.14
CA GLY A 164 2.80 24.13 14.31
C GLY A 164 2.99 23.11 13.19
N TRP A 165 2.11 23.07 12.19
CA TRP A 165 2.34 22.24 11.02
C TRP A 165 3.44 22.86 10.15
N LEU A 166 4.64 22.27 10.16
CA LEU A 166 5.79 22.71 9.34
C LEU A 166 6.16 21.73 8.23
N GLY A 167 5.43 20.62 8.10
CA GLY A 167 5.79 19.59 7.13
C GLY A 167 5.45 19.97 5.69
N THR A 168 6.13 19.29 4.79
CA THR A 168 6.24 19.59 3.35
C THR A 168 6.09 18.35 2.47
N ASN A 169 6.05 17.17 3.08
CA ASN A 169 5.84 15.88 2.43
C ASN A 169 4.80 15.05 3.21
N TYR A 170 4.36 13.97 2.57
CA TYR A 170 3.33 13.06 3.05
C TYR A 170 3.75 12.36 4.35
N GLY A 171 5.00 11.91 4.44
CA GLY A 171 5.54 11.26 5.65
C GLY A 171 5.57 12.19 6.86
N GLU A 172 5.93 13.46 6.67
CA GLU A 172 5.87 14.49 7.71
C GLU A 172 4.44 14.72 8.20
N ALA A 173 3.43 14.65 7.31
CA ALA A 173 2.04 14.84 7.68
C ALA A 173 1.52 13.72 8.58
N ILE A 174 1.85 12.47 8.23
CA ILE A 174 1.55 11.31 9.08
C ILE A 174 2.18 11.50 10.47
N ASN A 175 3.49 11.78 10.52
CA ASN A 175 4.21 11.95 11.77
C ASN A 175 3.66 13.11 12.62
N PHE A 176 3.23 14.19 11.98
CA PHE A 176 2.64 15.33 12.65
C PHE A 176 1.26 14.99 13.25
N CYS A 177 0.37 14.36 12.48
CA CYS A 177 -0.95 13.99 12.99
C CYS A 177 -0.90 12.94 14.10
N GLN A 178 0.04 12.00 14.03
CA GLN A 178 0.26 11.01 15.10
C GLN A 178 0.65 11.64 16.45
N GLN A 179 1.26 12.83 16.44
CA GLN A 179 1.55 13.58 17.66
C GLN A 179 0.31 14.25 18.27
N GLN A 180 -0.78 14.36 17.50
CA GLN A 180 -2.04 14.97 17.93
C GLN A 180 -2.95 13.91 18.57
N GLN A 181 -2.66 13.49 19.80
CA GLN A 181 -3.54 12.68 20.67
C GLN A 181 -4.26 11.51 19.95
N GLY A 182 -3.52 10.65 19.25
CA GLY A 182 -4.11 9.46 18.59
C GLY A 182 -4.83 9.75 17.27
N LYS A 183 -4.59 10.90 16.65
CA LYS A 183 -5.10 11.22 15.31
C LYS A 183 -4.16 10.72 14.22
N THR A 184 -4.69 10.60 13.00
CA THR A 184 -3.97 10.33 11.75
C THR A 184 -4.32 11.42 10.73
N ILE A 185 -3.66 11.48 9.57
CA ILE A 185 -4.16 12.33 8.48
C ILE A 185 -5.56 11.85 8.07
N CYS A 186 -6.42 12.77 7.67
CA CYS A 186 -7.83 12.49 7.40
C CYS A 186 -8.06 11.77 6.04
N PRO A 187 -9.14 10.96 5.92
CA PRO A 187 -9.59 10.45 4.63
C PRO A 187 -10.24 11.54 3.79
N PHE A 188 -10.38 11.28 2.48
CA PHE A 188 -11.01 12.18 1.52
C PHE A 188 -12.41 12.59 1.95
N GLU A 189 -13.23 11.67 2.47
CA GLU A 189 -14.60 11.97 2.88
C GLU A 189 -14.67 12.94 4.06
N ALA A 190 -13.62 13.01 4.88
CA ALA A 190 -13.53 14.00 5.95
C ALA A 190 -13.17 15.38 5.39
N TYR A 191 -12.34 15.46 4.35
CA TYR A 191 -12.05 16.73 3.65
C TYR A 191 -13.23 17.18 2.82
N CYS A 192 -13.95 16.27 2.18
CA CYS A 192 -14.94 16.55 1.15
C CYS A 192 -16.22 15.73 1.36
N PRO A 193 -17.02 16.03 2.41
CA PRO A 193 -18.20 15.24 2.77
C PRO A 193 -19.28 15.22 1.69
N MET A 194 -19.29 16.25 0.85
CA MET A 194 -20.25 16.42 -0.25
C MET A 194 -19.90 15.64 -1.52
N THR A 195 -18.87 14.80 -1.50
CA THR A 195 -18.33 14.09 -2.68
C THR A 195 -17.92 15.03 -3.82
N LYS A 196 -17.49 14.51 -4.98
CA LYS A 196 -17.01 15.29 -6.14
C LYS A 196 -18.13 16.05 -6.87
N ALA A 197 -19.08 16.63 -6.15
CA ALA A 197 -20.04 17.54 -6.74
C ALA A 197 -19.28 18.75 -7.31
N PRO A 198 -19.67 19.28 -8.49
CA PRO A 198 -19.19 20.57 -8.94
C PRO A 198 -19.38 21.58 -7.80
N GLU A 199 -18.34 22.34 -7.46
CA GLU A 199 -18.34 23.32 -6.35
C GLU A 199 -18.39 22.73 -4.93
N SER A 200 -17.96 21.48 -4.72
CA SER A 200 -17.86 20.89 -3.39
C SER A 200 -16.86 21.67 -2.50
N ILE A 201 -17.35 22.24 -1.40
CA ILE A 201 -16.53 23.02 -0.46
C ILE A 201 -15.87 22.06 0.54
N PRO A 202 -14.55 22.18 0.80
CA PRO A 202 -13.89 21.36 1.79
C PRO A 202 -14.44 21.63 3.20
N PHE A 203 -14.32 20.63 4.09
CA PHE A 203 -14.67 20.76 5.49
C PHE A 203 -13.93 21.93 6.13
N GLY A 204 -14.67 22.86 6.73
CA GLY A 204 -14.10 24.08 7.29
C GLY A 204 -13.67 25.12 6.24
N GLY A 205 -14.17 25.03 5.02
CA GLY A 205 -14.01 26.02 3.95
C GLY A 205 -12.69 25.94 3.19
N VAL A 206 -12.62 26.75 2.13
CA VAL A 206 -11.43 26.92 1.28
C VAL A 206 -10.28 27.55 2.07
N LYS A 207 -9.05 27.02 1.96
CA LYS A 207 -7.92 27.43 2.81
C LYS A 207 -6.98 28.46 2.19
N SER A 208 -6.72 28.40 0.89
CA SER A 208 -5.89 29.38 0.16
C SER A 208 -6.17 29.32 -1.33
N GLU A 209 -5.44 30.10 -2.13
CA GLU A 209 -5.56 30.11 -3.59
C GLU A 209 -5.00 28.84 -4.25
N TYR A 210 -3.96 28.23 -3.68
CA TYR A 210 -3.35 27.01 -4.20
C TYR A 210 -2.75 26.17 -3.07
N SER A 211 -3.46 25.13 -2.64
CA SER A 211 -2.99 24.23 -1.59
C SER A 211 -3.59 22.84 -1.68
N TRP A 212 -2.73 21.88 -1.33
CA TRP A 212 -2.95 20.47 -1.31
C TRP A 212 -2.78 19.95 0.10
N ALA A 213 -3.73 19.13 0.55
CA ALA A 213 -3.68 18.47 1.84
C ALA A 213 -3.56 16.94 1.66
N PRO A 214 -2.73 16.26 2.46
CA PRO A 214 -2.55 14.81 2.33
C PRO A 214 -3.75 14.05 2.91
N ILE A 215 -4.11 12.94 2.28
CA ILE A 215 -5.23 12.07 2.68
C ILE A 215 -4.75 10.63 2.98
N ASP A 216 -5.46 9.88 3.83
CA ASP A 216 -5.09 8.50 4.19
C ASP A 216 -5.68 7.40 3.26
N ASP A 217 -6.46 7.77 2.24
CA ASP A 217 -7.05 6.84 1.27
C ASP A 217 -5.99 6.01 0.54
N ALA A 218 -4.83 6.61 0.25
CA ALA A 218 -3.68 5.94 -0.32
C ALA A 218 -2.38 6.75 -0.11
N GLU A 219 -1.24 6.08 -0.22
CA GLU A 219 0.05 6.70 0.05
C GLU A 219 0.38 7.81 -0.95
N ASN A 220 0.79 8.97 -0.43
CA ASN A 220 1.14 10.15 -1.20
C ASN A 220 -0.01 10.66 -2.08
N TRP A 221 -1.26 10.50 -1.61
CA TRP A 221 -2.43 11.12 -2.21
C TRP A 221 -2.73 12.46 -1.56
N TRP A 222 -3.22 13.38 -2.39
CA TRP A 222 -3.45 14.76 -2.02
C TRP A 222 -4.78 15.25 -2.58
N VAL A 223 -5.53 15.97 -1.75
CA VAL A 223 -6.79 16.62 -2.12
C VAL A 223 -6.59 18.12 -2.21
N GLN A 224 -7.17 18.74 -3.24
CA GLN A 224 -7.11 20.18 -3.43
C GLN A 224 -8.08 20.86 -2.46
N VAL A 225 -7.54 21.74 -1.62
CA VAL A 225 -8.31 22.45 -0.58
C VAL A 225 -8.40 23.96 -0.88
N SER A 226 -8.15 24.31 -2.14
CA SER A 226 -8.05 25.68 -2.66
C SER A 226 -8.92 25.94 -3.88
N GLY A 227 -9.51 27.13 -3.94
CA GLY A 227 -10.09 27.72 -5.15
C GLY A 227 -11.30 26.98 -5.78
N ALA A 228 -11.42 27.14 -7.10
CA ALA A 228 -12.55 26.64 -7.89
C ALA A 228 -12.57 25.10 -8.02
N ASP A 229 -11.40 24.46 -8.00
CA ASP A 229 -11.25 23.00 -8.16
C ASP A 229 -11.02 22.32 -6.80
N THR A 230 -11.82 22.70 -5.80
CA THR A 230 -11.77 22.08 -4.49
C THR A 230 -12.22 20.63 -4.55
N CYS A 231 -11.70 19.80 -3.65
CA CYS A 231 -12.00 18.37 -3.55
C CYS A 231 -11.62 17.54 -4.78
N GLN A 232 -10.74 18.05 -5.63
CA GLN A 232 -10.11 17.26 -6.69
C GLN A 232 -8.87 16.54 -6.15
N LEU A 233 -8.65 15.31 -6.62
CA LEU A 233 -7.47 14.54 -6.26
C LEU A 233 -6.31 14.85 -7.21
N TYR A 234 -5.12 15.08 -6.65
CA TYR A 234 -3.92 15.40 -7.44
C TYR A 234 -3.66 14.31 -8.48
N ASN A 235 -3.78 13.06 -8.05
CA ASN A 235 -3.47 11.87 -8.84
C ASN A 235 -4.37 11.76 -10.07
N GLU A 236 -5.64 12.12 -9.95
CA GLU A 236 -6.59 12.08 -11.06
C GLU A 236 -6.32 13.20 -12.07
N MET A 237 -5.97 14.39 -11.58
CA MET A 237 -5.67 15.53 -12.46
C MET A 237 -4.31 15.41 -13.17
N ASN A 238 -3.36 14.70 -12.58
CA ASN A 238 -1.96 14.67 -13.06
C ASN A 238 -1.48 13.28 -13.51
N GLY A 239 -2.33 12.25 -13.44
CA GLY A 239 -1.99 10.88 -13.85
C GLY A 239 -1.06 10.13 -12.88
N GLY A 240 -0.93 10.60 -11.64
CA GLY A 240 -0.12 9.97 -10.61
C GLY A 240 0.18 10.86 -9.40
N PRO A 241 0.72 10.30 -8.30
CA PRO A 241 1.03 11.06 -7.10
C PRO A 241 2.18 12.05 -7.34
N PRO A 242 2.19 13.21 -6.65
CA PRO A 242 3.22 14.21 -6.85
C PRO A 242 4.57 13.74 -6.32
N SER A 243 5.64 13.97 -7.09
CA SER A 243 7.00 13.69 -6.63
C SER A 243 7.37 14.53 -5.39
N TRP A 244 6.91 15.78 -5.32
CA TRP A 244 7.16 16.67 -4.19
C TRP A 244 6.56 16.16 -2.87
N GLY A 245 5.50 15.36 -2.94
CA GLY A 245 4.85 14.78 -1.77
C GLY A 245 5.73 13.72 -1.08
N MET A 246 6.77 13.21 -1.73
CA MET A 246 7.77 12.32 -1.10
C MET A 246 9.04 13.06 -0.67
N VAL A 247 9.56 13.99 -1.48
CA VAL A 247 10.85 14.66 -1.22
C VAL A 247 10.76 15.92 -0.35
N GLY A 248 9.58 16.52 -0.17
CA GLY A 248 9.40 17.64 0.76
C GLY A 248 10.04 18.94 0.31
N LYS A 249 9.55 19.52 -0.80
CA LYS A 249 10.07 20.79 -1.36
C LYS A 249 8.99 21.78 -1.78
N ASN A 250 7.73 21.48 -1.47
CA ASN A 250 6.61 22.28 -1.93
C ASN A 250 5.88 22.94 -0.76
N GLU A 251 6.59 23.79 -0.02
CA GLU A 251 6.09 24.42 1.20
C GLU A 251 4.87 25.30 0.95
N LEU A 252 4.76 25.88 -0.26
CA LEU A 252 3.68 26.77 -0.66
C LEU A 252 2.37 26.02 -0.83
N GLU A 253 2.43 24.82 -1.39
CA GLU A 253 1.25 24.01 -1.68
C GLU A 253 0.83 23.16 -0.50
N THR A 254 1.76 22.74 0.37
CA THR A 254 1.51 21.83 1.49
C THR A 254 1.24 22.54 2.82
N ARG A 255 0.68 23.75 2.76
CA ARG A 255 0.52 24.66 3.91
C ARG A 255 -0.46 24.17 4.97
N TYR A 256 -1.37 23.28 4.61
CA TYR A 256 -2.43 22.82 5.49
C TYR A 256 -2.41 21.29 5.59
N VAL A 257 -2.77 20.80 6.77
CA VAL A 257 -3.03 19.38 7.02
C VAL A 257 -4.24 19.28 7.93
N MET A 258 -5.08 18.27 7.71
CA MET A 258 -6.18 17.94 8.61
C MET A 258 -5.89 16.60 9.29
N CYS A 259 -5.99 16.58 10.61
CA CYS A 259 -5.81 15.38 11.41
C CYS A 259 -7.16 14.91 11.96
N CYS A 260 -7.48 13.64 11.75
CA CYS A 260 -8.74 13.03 12.14
C CYS A 260 -8.52 11.97 13.20
N LYS A 261 -9.50 11.80 14.08
CA LYS A 261 -9.56 10.60 14.91
C LYS A 261 -9.77 9.42 13.97
N ARG A 262 -8.97 8.37 14.10
CA ARG A 262 -9.27 7.13 13.38
C ARG A 262 -10.61 6.67 13.94
N PRO A 263 -11.67 6.47 13.14
CA PRO A 263 -12.90 5.92 13.67
C PRO A 263 -12.49 4.61 14.32
N ASP A 264 -12.63 4.55 15.65
CA ASP A 264 -12.17 3.41 16.43
C ASP A 264 -12.75 2.18 15.72
N ALA A 265 -11.91 1.23 15.32
CA ALA A 265 -12.35 -0.07 14.78
C ALA A 265 -13.11 -0.90 15.85
N GLY A 266 -13.69 -0.24 16.86
CA GLY A 266 -14.55 -0.76 17.89
C GLY A 266 -15.94 -1.05 17.34
N MET A 267 -16.02 -2.03 16.44
CA MET A 267 -17.20 -2.89 16.29
C MET A 267 -16.80 -4.17 15.55
N GLY A 268 -15.95 -4.97 16.19
CA GLY A 268 -15.56 -6.30 15.71
C GLY A 268 -14.54 -6.90 16.65
N ASP A 269 -15.02 -7.69 17.61
CA ASP A 269 -14.21 -8.44 18.57
C ASP A 269 -13.05 -9.17 17.87
N ALA A 270 -11.83 -8.88 18.32
CA ALA A 270 -10.61 -9.51 17.83
C ALA A 270 -10.43 -10.99 18.27
N ASP A 271 -11.46 -11.61 18.87
CA ASP A 271 -11.34 -12.92 19.53
C ASP A 271 -12.22 -14.04 18.92
N TYR A 272 -12.99 -13.81 17.84
CA TYR A 272 -13.93 -14.82 17.31
C TYR A 272 -13.45 -15.64 16.08
N TYR A 273 -12.35 -15.27 15.41
CA TYR A 273 -11.94 -15.91 14.14
C TYR A 273 -10.75 -16.88 14.27
N HIS A 274 -10.85 -17.88 15.17
CA HIS A 274 -9.85 -18.96 15.22
C HIS A 274 -10.40 -20.39 15.25
N SER A 275 -11.66 -20.64 14.88
CA SER A 275 -12.17 -22.02 14.77
C SER A 275 -13.32 -22.18 13.79
N SER A 276 -13.01 -22.28 12.49
CA SER A 276 -13.70 -23.17 11.54
C SER A 276 -13.30 -22.85 10.10
N MET A 277 -12.30 -23.54 9.55
CA MET A 277 -12.30 -23.95 8.14
C MET A 277 -11.41 -25.19 8.02
N SER A 278 -12.03 -26.36 8.18
CA SER A 278 -11.50 -27.61 7.68
C SER A 278 -12.24 -27.97 6.39
N ASP A 279 -11.47 -28.07 5.32
CA ASP A 279 -11.56 -29.07 4.25
C ASP A 279 -12.87 -29.18 3.46
N GLN A 280 -12.90 -28.52 2.29
CA GLN A 280 -13.54 -29.06 1.07
C GLN A 280 -12.69 -28.69 -0.15
N THR A 281 -12.05 -29.71 -0.73
CA THR A 281 -11.38 -29.65 -2.03
C THR A 281 -12.39 -30.06 -3.10
N GLU A 282 -12.89 -29.10 -3.88
CA GLU A 282 -13.59 -29.42 -5.13
C GLU A 282 -12.54 -29.66 -6.23
N THR A 283 -12.64 -30.83 -6.85
CA THR A 283 -11.78 -31.29 -7.95
C THR A 283 -12.15 -30.58 -9.25
N LEU A 284 -11.29 -29.65 -9.69
CA LEU A 284 -11.34 -29.04 -11.02
C LEU A 284 -11.07 -30.08 -12.13
N PRO A 285 -11.67 -29.93 -13.33
CA PRO A 285 -11.54 -30.90 -14.41
C PRO A 285 -10.12 -30.97 -14.98
N GLU A 286 -9.59 -32.19 -15.13
CA GLU A 286 -8.32 -32.45 -15.83
C GLU A 286 -8.47 -32.15 -17.33
N VAL A 287 -7.56 -31.36 -17.88
CA VAL A 287 -7.56 -30.94 -19.29
C VAL A 287 -6.38 -31.59 -20.00
N VAL A 288 -6.66 -32.36 -21.06
CA VAL A 288 -5.63 -33.01 -21.90
C VAL A 288 -5.14 -32.00 -22.93
N ILE A 289 -3.87 -31.61 -22.86
CA ILE A 289 -3.27 -30.68 -23.83
C ILE A 289 -2.45 -31.46 -24.86
N ASP A 290 -2.85 -31.39 -26.12
CA ASP A 290 -2.07 -31.91 -27.25
C ASP A 290 -0.88 -30.97 -27.54
N LYS A 291 0.33 -31.44 -27.25
CA LYS A 291 1.58 -30.68 -27.45
C LYS A 291 2.09 -30.72 -28.90
N ASP A 292 1.46 -31.50 -29.78
CA ASP A 292 1.86 -31.60 -31.18
C ASP A 292 1.09 -30.62 -32.06
N GLU A 293 -0.06 -30.12 -31.61
CA GLU A 293 -0.86 -29.14 -32.34
C GLU A 293 -0.53 -27.68 -31.95
N CYS A 294 -0.26 -26.83 -32.94
CA CYS A 294 -0.05 -25.39 -32.74
C CYS A 294 -1.39 -24.66 -32.73
N GLN A 295 -2.16 -24.85 -31.66
CA GLN A 295 -3.40 -24.11 -31.44
C GLN A 295 -3.47 -23.68 -29.97
N ASP A 296 -4.21 -22.61 -29.72
CA ASP A 296 -4.60 -22.28 -28.35
C ASP A 296 -5.65 -23.29 -27.88
N HIS A 297 -5.58 -23.69 -26.61
CA HIS A 297 -6.55 -24.64 -26.09
C HIS A 297 -7.97 -24.02 -26.13
N PRO A 298 -8.94 -24.65 -26.82
CA PRO A 298 -10.20 -23.99 -27.21
C PRO A 298 -11.11 -23.63 -26.04
N THR A 299 -10.94 -24.28 -24.88
CA THR A 299 -11.80 -24.10 -23.70
C THR A 299 -11.00 -23.85 -22.42
N ALA A 300 -9.69 -23.62 -22.50
CA ALA A 300 -8.89 -23.45 -21.29
C ALA A 300 -9.10 -22.04 -20.72
N VAL A 301 -9.49 -22.01 -19.46
CA VAL A 301 -9.52 -20.81 -18.63
C VAL A 301 -8.13 -20.64 -18.01
N ILE A 302 -7.45 -19.56 -18.37
CA ILE A 302 -6.03 -19.32 -18.02
C ILE A 302 -5.85 -18.41 -16.80
N THR A 303 -6.95 -17.89 -16.26
CA THR A 303 -6.97 -17.01 -15.09
C THR A 303 -8.20 -17.31 -14.25
N THR A 304 -8.18 -17.01 -12.96
CA THR A 304 -9.31 -17.27 -12.05
C THR A 304 -10.58 -16.50 -12.41
N ASP A 305 -10.44 -15.39 -13.14
CA ASP A 305 -11.52 -14.54 -13.66
C ASP A 305 -12.12 -15.04 -14.99
N GLY A 306 -11.83 -16.28 -15.41
CA GLY A 306 -12.52 -16.90 -16.55
C GLY A 306 -11.98 -16.57 -17.94
N LYS A 307 -10.84 -15.88 -18.07
CA LYS A 307 -10.33 -15.45 -19.38
C LYS A 307 -9.75 -16.63 -20.16
N THR A 308 -9.95 -16.60 -21.47
CA THR A 308 -9.37 -17.53 -22.46
C THR A 308 -8.13 -16.93 -23.11
N CYS A 309 -7.38 -17.75 -23.87
CA CYS A 309 -6.19 -17.31 -24.62
C CYS A 309 -6.44 -16.07 -25.49
N GLU A 310 -7.60 -16.01 -26.15
CA GLU A 310 -8.00 -14.89 -27.02
C GLU A 310 -8.14 -13.57 -26.26
N ASN A 311 -8.74 -13.60 -25.07
CA ASN A 311 -9.02 -12.39 -24.29
C ASN A 311 -7.83 -11.97 -23.40
N PHE A 312 -6.95 -12.90 -23.04
CA PHE A 312 -5.81 -12.60 -22.17
C PHE A 312 -4.54 -12.18 -22.93
N ILE A 313 -4.27 -12.79 -24.09
CA ILE A 313 -3.02 -12.61 -24.83
C ILE A 313 -3.21 -11.89 -26.17
N ALA A 314 -4.20 -12.27 -26.98
CA ALA A 314 -4.26 -11.88 -28.41
C ALA A 314 -4.37 -10.36 -28.67
N HIS A 315 -4.73 -9.56 -27.66
CA HIS A 315 -4.91 -8.11 -27.76
C HIS A 315 -3.85 -7.27 -27.03
N VAL A 316 -2.74 -7.89 -26.59
CA VAL A 316 -1.68 -7.19 -25.85
C VAL A 316 -0.72 -6.50 -26.81
N GLY A 317 -0.96 -5.21 -27.09
CA GLY A 317 -0.17 -4.42 -28.05
C GLY A 317 1.27 -4.06 -27.63
N ARG A 318 1.72 -4.43 -26.42
CA ARG A 318 3.09 -4.18 -25.94
C ARG A 318 3.85 -5.50 -25.79
N VAL A 319 4.92 -5.67 -26.58
CA VAL A 319 5.78 -6.88 -26.59
C VAL A 319 6.26 -7.32 -25.20
N PRO A 320 6.73 -6.43 -24.30
CA PRO A 320 7.18 -6.85 -22.96
C PRO A 320 6.03 -7.41 -22.10
N LEU A 321 4.85 -6.81 -22.19
CA LEU A 321 3.66 -7.26 -21.45
C LEU A 321 3.13 -8.59 -22.00
N HIS A 322 3.19 -8.76 -23.33
CA HIS A 322 2.83 -10.01 -23.99
C HIS A 322 3.72 -11.16 -23.49
N ASN A 323 5.05 -10.97 -23.51
CA ASN A 323 6.01 -11.99 -23.05
C ASN A 323 5.84 -12.32 -21.56
N THR A 324 5.55 -11.30 -20.74
CA THR A 324 5.30 -11.47 -19.30
C THR A 324 4.04 -12.31 -19.05
N ARG A 325 2.94 -12.02 -19.76
CA ARG A 325 1.68 -12.78 -19.62
C ARG A 325 1.83 -14.21 -20.11
N CYS A 326 2.58 -14.44 -21.18
CA CYS A 326 2.87 -15.78 -21.68
C CYS A 326 3.71 -16.63 -20.72
N SER A 327 4.53 -15.99 -19.88
CA SER A 327 5.37 -16.69 -18.89
C SER A 327 4.67 -16.87 -17.53
N HIS A 328 3.42 -16.45 -17.40
CA HIS A 328 2.65 -16.57 -16.16
C HIS A 328 2.17 -18.01 -15.91
N GLU A 329 2.03 -18.41 -14.65
CA GLU A 329 1.42 -19.69 -14.26
C GLU A 329 -0.08 -19.68 -14.59
N SER A 330 -0.60 -20.73 -15.23
CA SER A 330 -2.04 -20.92 -15.46
C SER A 330 -2.65 -21.80 -14.36
N PRO A 331 -3.96 -21.71 -14.08
CA PRO A 331 -4.63 -22.62 -13.16
C PRO A 331 -4.76 -24.06 -13.71
N VAL A 332 -4.38 -24.29 -14.97
CA VAL A 332 -4.44 -25.59 -15.63
C VAL A 332 -3.24 -26.44 -15.20
N LYS A 333 -3.51 -27.69 -14.84
CA LYS A 333 -2.48 -28.69 -14.53
C LYS A 333 -2.43 -29.74 -15.63
N ASP A 334 -1.24 -30.28 -15.85
CA ASP A 334 -1.07 -31.44 -16.71
C ASP A 334 -1.52 -32.75 -16.03
N GLU A 335 -1.46 -33.85 -16.78
CA GLU A 335 -1.76 -35.21 -16.32
C GLU A 335 -0.91 -35.68 -15.11
N ASN A 336 0.22 -35.01 -14.84
CA ASN A 336 1.10 -35.31 -13.71
C ASN A 336 0.85 -34.35 -12.52
N GLY A 337 -0.15 -33.46 -12.63
CA GLY A 337 -0.47 -32.45 -11.63
C GLY A 337 0.48 -31.26 -11.60
N ALA A 338 1.37 -31.11 -12.58
CA ALA A 338 2.25 -29.95 -12.70
C ALA A 338 1.50 -28.75 -13.29
N THR A 339 1.68 -27.58 -12.68
CA THR A 339 1.08 -26.33 -13.17
C THR A 339 1.68 -25.96 -14.53
N LEU A 340 0.82 -25.75 -15.52
CA LEU A 340 1.23 -25.34 -16.87
C LEU A 340 1.34 -23.82 -16.95
N LEU A 341 2.27 -23.30 -17.76
CA LEU A 341 2.36 -21.87 -18.03
C LEU A 341 1.35 -21.46 -19.10
N VAL A 342 0.99 -20.18 -19.13
CA VAL A 342 0.05 -19.65 -20.14
C VAL A 342 0.56 -19.92 -21.56
N LYS A 343 1.86 -19.87 -21.81
CA LYS A 343 2.45 -20.24 -23.11
C LYS A 343 2.27 -21.72 -23.49
N ASP A 344 2.10 -22.61 -22.53
CA ASP A 344 1.89 -24.05 -22.79
C ASP A 344 0.43 -24.34 -23.18
N VAL A 345 -0.49 -23.47 -22.73
CA VAL A 345 -1.93 -23.54 -23.00
C VAL A 345 -2.34 -22.68 -24.21
N CYS A 346 -1.69 -21.52 -24.37
CA CYS A 346 -1.96 -20.50 -25.39
C CYS A 346 -0.81 -20.37 -26.38
N ARG A 347 -0.46 -21.50 -27.00
CA ARG A 347 0.78 -21.65 -27.78
C ARG A 347 0.82 -20.74 -29.00
N LEU A 348 -0.32 -20.62 -29.70
CA LEU A 348 -0.49 -19.79 -30.88
C LEU A 348 -0.46 -18.32 -30.50
N SER A 349 -1.27 -17.93 -29.51
CA SER A 349 -1.34 -16.57 -29.01
C SER A 349 0.00 -16.07 -28.46
N CYS A 350 0.79 -16.92 -27.81
CA CYS A 350 2.10 -16.59 -27.26
C CYS A 350 3.26 -16.70 -28.28
N GLY A 351 2.97 -17.02 -29.54
CA GLY A 351 3.99 -17.11 -30.59
C GLY A 351 5.07 -18.18 -30.34
N THR A 352 4.77 -19.20 -29.53
CA THR A 352 5.73 -20.28 -29.21
C THR A 352 5.83 -21.35 -30.29
N CYS A 353 4.96 -21.28 -31.30
CA CYS A 353 5.03 -22.17 -32.45
C CYS A 353 6.12 -21.74 -33.44
N GLY A 354 7.19 -22.53 -33.55
CA GLY A 354 8.23 -22.32 -34.54
C GLY A 354 7.77 -22.67 -35.97
N ASN A 355 8.05 -21.76 -36.91
CA ASN A 355 8.24 -21.98 -38.36
C ASN A 355 7.06 -22.45 -39.23
N VAL A 356 5.79 -22.22 -38.88
CA VAL A 356 4.70 -22.30 -39.87
C VAL A 356 3.84 -21.04 -39.81
N TRP A 357 4.34 -19.96 -40.42
CA TRP A 357 3.49 -18.87 -40.90
C TRP A 357 3.04 -19.23 -42.32
N PRO A 358 1.74 -19.48 -42.60
CA PRO A 358 1.34 -19.91 -43.94
C PRO A 358 1.46 -18.82 -45.01
N ASN A 359 1.69 -17.54 -44.68
CA ASN A 359 1.77 -16.46 -45.67
C ASN A 359 2.62 -15.24 -45.21
N GLY A 360 3.95 -15.33 -45.27
CA GLY A 360 4.89 -14.21 -45.11
C GLY A 360 6.19 -14.44 -45.90
N PRO A 361 6.84 -13.40 -46.46
CA PRO A 361 7.79 -13.57 -47.56
C PRO A 361 9.09 -14.26 -47.14
N ALA A 362 9.55 -15.16 -48.02
CA ALA A 362 10.62 -16.14 -47.82
C ALA A 362 11.93 -15.55 -47.25
N ALA A 363 12.38 -16.12 -46.12
CA ALA A 363 13.74 -15.95 -45.64
C ALA A 363 14.66 -16.99 -46.31
N THR A 364 15.62 -16.50 -47.08
CA THR A 364 16.62 -17.27 -47.81
C THR A 364 17.62 -17.89 -46.83
N THR A 365 17.78 -19.20 -46.92
CA THR A 365 18.88 -19.96 -46.32
C THR A 365 20.19 -19.71 -47.06
N SER A 366 21.28 -19.53 -46.32
CA SER A 366 22.62 -19.91 -46.78
C SER A 366 23.54 -20.18 -45.59
N ASP A 367 23.76 -21.47 -45.35
CA ASP A 367 25.02 -22.00 -44.82
C ASP A 367 26.15 -21.66 -45.78
N GLU A 368 27.26 -21.10 -45.29
CA GLU A 368 28.60 -21.43 -45.74
C GLU A 368 29.65 -20.83 -44.79
N THR A 369 30.50 -21.70 -44.25
CA THR A 369 31.76 -21.32 -43.56
C THR A 369 32.75 -20.79 -44.59
N PRO A 370 33.56 -19.75 -44.27
CA PRO A 370 35.01 -20.02 -44.32
C PRO A 370 35.88 -19.22 -43.33
N ALA A 371 36.95 -19.91 -42.90
CA ALA A 371 38.31 -19.42 -42.68
C ALA A 371 38.59 -18.31 -41.65
N GLU A 372 39.19 -18.79 -40.57
CA GLU A 372 40.10 -18.16 -39.63
C GLU A 372 41.10 -17.16 -40.27
N LYS A 373 41.10 -15.93 -39.74
CA LYS A 373 42.24 -14.99 -39.75
C LYS A 373 42.26 -14.25 -38.39
N PRO A 374 43.44 -13.95 -37.83
CA PRO A 374 43.58 -13.67 -36.40
C PRO A 374 43.17 -12.23 -36.08
N GLN A 375 42.19 -12.07 -35.18
CA GLN A 375 41.90 -10.79 -34.54
C GLN A 375 42.73 -10.64 -33.25
N PRO A 376 43.17 -9.41 -32.94
CA PRO A 376 44.00 -9.13 -31.77
C PRO A 376 43.16 -9.23 -30.49
N SER A 377 43.78 -9.84 -29.48
CA SER A 377 43.33 -9.94 -28.10
C SER A 377 42.71 -8.64 -27.58
N GLN A 378 41.38 -8.63 -27.41
CA GLN A 378 40.70 -7.66 -26.55
C GLN A 378 40.44 -8.32 -25.20
N THR A 379 41.35 -8.07 -24.28
CA THR A 379 41.26 -8.37 -22.84
C THR A 379 41.24 -7.06 -22.08
N VAL A 380 40.18 -6.25 -22.20
CA VAL A 380 39.91 -5.10 -21.33
C VAL A 380 38.41 -4.81 -21.32
N GLU A 381 37.67 -5.33 -20.32
CA GLU A 381 36.37 -4.76 -19.84
C GLU A 381 35.80 -5.47 -18.59
N VAL A 382 36.37 -6.61 -18.15
CA VAL A 382 35.89 -7.36 -16.96
C VAL A 382 36.35 -6.75 -15.62
N VAL A 383 37.13 -5.65 -15.63
CA VAL A 383 37.72 -5.10 -14.39
C VAL A 383 36.80 -4.07 -13.72
N GLU A 384 36.09 -3.22 -14.47
CA GLU A 384 35.26 -2.15 -13.86
C GLU A 384 33.98 -2.66 -13.19
N GLU A 385 33.39 -3.76 -13.67
CA GLU A 385 32.10 -4.25 -13.15
C GLU A 385 32.21 -4.76 -11.70
N ASN A 386 33.38 -5.30 -11.32
CA ASN A 386 33.61 -5.82 -9.97
C ASN A 386 33.89 -4.72 -8.94
N ASP A 387 34.41 -3.56 -9.37
CA ASP A 387 34.82 -2.48 -8.47
C ASP A 387 33.62 -1.77 -7.83
N ALA A 388 32.55 -1.52 -8.59
CA ALA A 388 31.34 -0.87 -8.07
C ALA A 388 30.60 -1.73 -7.03
N LEU A 389 30.58 -3.05 -7.22
CA LEU A 389 30.00 -4.01 -6.27
C LEU A 389 30.80 -4.05 -4.96
N ALA A 390 32.13 -4.07 -5.07
CA ALA A 390 33.02 -4.04 -3.91
C ALA A 390 32.93 -2.71 -3.16
N GLU A 391 32.86 -1.59 -3.88
CA GLU A 391 32.70 -0.26 -3.30
C GLU A 391 31.37 -0.12 -2.55
N ALA A 392 30.26 -0.56 -3.15
CA ALA A 392 28.95 -0.50 -2.50
C ALA A 392 28.90 -1.37 -1.23
N GLY A 393 29.48 -2.58 -1.28
CA GLY A 393 29.64 -3.44 -0.10
C GLY A 393 30.44 -2.76 1.02
N ALA A 394 31.53 -2.07 0.68
CA ALA A 394 32.36 -1.33 1.63
C ALA A 394 31.67 -0.06 2.18
N LYS A 395 30.96 0.68 1.31
CA LYS A 395 30.26 1.93 1.62
C LYS A 395 29.10 1.70 2.60
N PHE A 396 28.28 0.68 2.34
CA PHE A 396 27.06 0.43 3.09
C PHE A 396 27.20 -0.63 4.19
N LYS A 397 28.30 -1.41 4.25
CA LYS A 397 28.48 -2.48 5.26
C LYS A 397 27.24 -3.36 5.40
N VAL A 398 26.72 -3.82 4.26
CA VAL A 398 25.45 -4.53 4.15
C VAL A 398 25.50 -5.84 4.93
N SER A 399 24.55 -6.05 5.84
CA SER A 399 24.33 -7.33 6.52
C SER A 399 23.10 -7.98 5.93
N ARG A 400 23.28 -9.09 5.20
CA ARG A 400 22.18 -9.91 4.65
C ARG A 400 21.64 -10.86 5.72
N TYR A 401 20.32 -11.00 5.76
CA TYR A 401 19.62 -11.93 6.63
C TYR A 401 18.59 -12.71 5.82
N ASP A 402 18.44 -13.97 6.20
CA ASP A 402 17.55 -14.97 5.65
C ASP A 402 16.83 -15.72 6.77
N ARG A 403 16.05 -16.75 6.42
CA ARG A 403 15.33 -17.58 7.40
C ARG A 403 16.28 -18.29 8.38
N ASP A 404 17.47 -18.66 7.92
CA ASP A 404 18.46 -19.40 8.70
C ASP A 404 19.27 -18.48 9.64
N THR A 405 19.34 -17.19 9.30
CA THR A 405 20.02 -16.13 10.07
C THR A 405 19.03 -15.25 10.84
N GLY A 406 17.78 -15.68 10.95
CA GLY A 406 16.77 -15.18 11.89
C GLY A 406 15.78 -14.15 11.33
N TRP A 407 15.79 -13.88 10.03
CA TRP A 407 14.75 -13.08 9.37
C TRP A 407 13.53 -13.96 9.04
N HIS A 408 12.46 -13.79 9.81
CA HIS A 408 11.19 -14.51 9.59
C HIS A 408 10.04 -13.61 9.10
N GLY A 409 10.29 -12.33 8.88
CA GLY A 409 9.27 -11.41 8.39
C GLY A 409 8.92 -11.65 6.92
N SER A 410 7.80 -11.07 6.52
CA SER A 410 7.15 -11.24 5.22
C SER A 410 6.61 -9.92 4.66
N SER A 411 6.49 -8.90 5.52
CA SER A 411 6.07 -7.54 5.17
C SER A 411 7.24 -6.53 5.24
N TYR A 412 7.04 -5.40 4.58
CA TYR A 412 7.95 -4.26 4.59
C TYR A 412 8.10 -3.69 6.01
N TYR A 413 6.99 -3.60 6.75
CA TYR A 413 7.00 -3.11 8.13
C TYR A 413 7.81 -4.02 9.07
N GLU A 414 7.68 -5.34 8.92
CA GLU A 414 8.50 -6.29 9.69
C GLU A 414 9.99 -6.12 9.39
N ALA A 415 10.35 -5.79 8.15
CA ALA A 415 11.76 -5.59 7.77
C ALA A 415 12.34 -4.35 8.44
N LEU A 416 11.57 -3.26 8.48
CA LEU A 416 11.93 -2.05 9.23
C LEU A 416 12.13 -2.37 10.71
N LYS A 417 11.19 -3.09 11.33
CA LYS A 417 11.28 -3.48 12.75
C LYS A 417 12.48 -4.38 13.01
N PHE A 418 12.75 -5.34 12.13
CA PHE A 418 13.85 -6.30 12.26
C PHE A 418 15.23 -5.64 12.17
N CYS A 419 15.42 -4.73 11.20
CA CYS A 419 16.66 -3.96 11.10
C CYS A 419 16.77 -2.95 12.26
N GLY A 420 15.68 -2.28 12.62
CA GLY A 420 15.63 -1.31 13.71
C GLY A 420 16.02 -1.91 15.07
N ALA A 421 15.57 -3.13 15.37
CA ALA A 421 15.95 -3.87 16.58
C ALA A 421 17.46 -4.16 16.68
N ARG A 422 18.19 -4.07 15.55
CA ARG A 422 19.65 -4.26 15.47
C ARG A 422 20.43 -2.96 15.36
N GLY A 423 19.78 -1.81 15.56
CA GLY A 423 20.40 -0.49 15.37
C GLY A 423 20.75 -0.19 13.92
N ALA A 424 20.05 -0.82 12.97
CA ALA A 424 20.24 -0.66 11.54
C ALA A 424 18.92 -0.21 10.87
N THR A 425 18.99 0.11 9.59
CA THR A 425 17.80 0.37 8.74
C THR A 425 17.82 -0.58 7.55
N VAL A 426 16.68 -0.79 6.91
CA VAL A 426 16.60 -1.49 5.62
C VAL A 426 17.51 -0.78 4.62
N CYS A 427 18.24 -1.55 3.82
CA CYS A 427 19.20 -1.03 2.85
C CYS A 427 18.54 -0.16 1.76
N PRO A 428 19.20 0.90 1.28
CA PRO A 428 18.76 1.61 0.09
C PRO A 428 19.01 0.78 -1.18
N TYR A 429 18.33 1.13 -2.27
CA TYR A 429 18.46 0.52 -3.59
C TYR A 429 19.94 0.44 -4.04
N GLU A 430 20.69 1.53 -3.90
CA GLU A 430 22.10 1.61 -4.29
C GLU A 430 23.00 0.59 -3.53
N ALA A 431 22.59 0.17 -2.33
CA ALA A 431 23.34 -0.81 -1.56
C ALA A 431 23.16 -2.25 -2.09
N TYR A 432 22.04 -2.51 -2.78
CA TYR A 432 21.81 -3.77 -3.47
C TYR A 432 22.34 -3.70 -4.91
N CYS A 433 21.99 -2.64 -5.63
CA CYS A 433 22.10 -2.52 -7.07
C CYS A 433 22.86 -1.24 -7.47
N PRO A 434 24.17 -1.15 -7.18
CA PRO A 434 24.96 0.06 -7.39
C PRO A 434 25.09 0.46 -8.87
N GLN A 435 24.93 -0.51 -9.77
CA GLN A 435 25.02 -0.32 -11.22
C GLN A 435 23.65 -0.08 -11.88
N GLY A 436 22.56 -0.06 -11.11
CA GLY A 436 21.21 0.15 -11.63
C GLY A 436 20.47 -1.14 -12.02
N PRO A 437 19.30 -0.99 -12.67
CA PRO A 437 18.41 -2.11 -12.97
C PRO A 437 18.98 -3.05 -14.04
N GLY A 438 18.72 -4.35 -13.93
CA GLY A 438 19.23 -5.38 -14.86
C GLY A 438 20.72 -5.71 -14.69
N LYS A 439 21.40 -5.13 -13.69
CA LYS A 439 22.83 -5.35 -13.41
C LYS A 439 23.04 -6.28 -12.22
N ALA A 440 24.29 -6.67 -12.02
CA ALA A 440 24.68 -7.53 -10.91
C ALA A 440 24.37 -6.89 -9.55
N ILE A 441 24.01 -7.74 -8.58
CA ILE A 441 23.64 -7.36 -7.21
C ILE A 441 24.79 -7.60 -6.22
N VAL A 442 24.97 -6.70 -5.26
CA VAL A 442 25.96 -6.81 -4.17
C VAL A 442 25.67 -8.04 -3.32
N GLY A 443 26.57 -9.02 -3.36
CA GLY A 443 26.46 -10.30 -2.62
C GLY A 443 26.03 -11.49 -3.47
N GLY A 444 25.92 -11.32 -4.79
CA GLY A 444 25.56 -12.39 -5.71
C GLY A 444 24.05 -12.56 -5.90
N MET A 445 23.71 -13.13 -7.04
CA MET A 445 22.35 -13.42 -7.50
C MET A 445 21.81 -14.67 -6.80
N GLU A 446 20.53 -14.64 -6.42
CA GLU A 446 19.88 -15.79 -5.80
C GLU A 446 19.43 -16.83 -6.84
N ALA A 447 19.35 -18.10 -6.42
CA ALA A 447 18.95 -19.19 -7.32
C ALA A 447 17.47 -19.16 -7.74
N SER A 448 16.65 -18.29 -7.15
CA SER A 448 15.21 -18.18 -7.42
C SER A 448 14.73 -16.73 -7.41
N SER A 449 13.58 -16.47 -8.04
CA SER A 449 12.93 -15.15 -8.07
C SER A 449 12.50 -14.73 -6.66
N GLN A 450 13.33 -13.91 -6.03
CA GLN A 450 13.14 -13.43 -4.66
C GLN A 450 13.11 -11.90 -4.63
N TRP A 451 12.45 -11.38 -3.60
CA TRP A 451 12.25 -9.96 -3.41
C TRP A 451 12.82 -9.52 -2.06
N VAL A 452 13.57 -8.42 -2.06
CA VAL A 452 14.09 -7.78 -0.84
C VAL A 452 13.52 -6.39 -0.68
N PRO A 453 13.18 -5.97 0.55
CA PRO A 453 12.71 -4.63 0.80
C PRO A 453 13.86 -3.62 0.71
N PHE A 454 13.56 -2.41 0.22
CA PHE A 454 14.52 -1.29 0.19
C PHE A 454 13.88 0.02 0.66
N ILE A 455 14.68 0.87 1.31
CA ILE A 455 14.16 2.04 2.06
C ILE A 455 13.82 3.27 1.21
N ASN A 456 14.23 3.33 -0.07
CA ASN A 456 14.09 4.55 -0.86
C ASN A 456 12.62 4.91 -1.15
N VAL A 457 11.73 3.93 -1.16
CA VAL A 457 10.28 4.12 -1.31
C VAL A 457 9.57 3.22 -0.30
N ALA A 458 8.47 3.68 0.30
CA ALA A 458 7.74 2.84 1.22
C ALA A 458 7.15 1.64 0.47
N ASN A 459 7.13 0.49 1.14
CA ASN A 459 6.76 -0.77 0.52
C ASN A 459 7.53 -1.06 -0.79
N GLY A 460 8.79 -0.58 -0.88
CA GLY A 460 9.66 -0.81 -2.01
C GLY A 460 10.28 -2.19 -1.95
N TRP A 461 10.23 -2.91 -3.08
CA TRP A 461 10.86 -4.23 -3.24
C TRP A 461 11.72 -4.28 -4.50
N ILE A 462 12.87 -4.96 -4.43
CA ILE A 462 13.77 -5.21 -5.57
C ILE A 462 13.84 -6.70 -5.82
N GLN A 463 13.79 -7.10 -7.08
CA GLN A 463 13.97 -8.48 -7.50
C GLN A 463 15.46 -8.85 -7.50
N ILE A 464 15.83 -9.90 -6.80
CA ILE A 464 17.24 -10.34 -6.62
C ILE A 464 17.52 -11.73 -7.22
N GLY A 465 16.51 -12.30 -7.88
CA GLY A 465 16.63 -13.55 -8.63
C GLY A 465 17.21 -13.37 -10.03
N PRO A 466 17.26 -14.46 -10.83
CA PRO A 466 17.87 -14.47 -12.15
C PRO A 466 17.06 -13.75 -13.23
N GLU A 467 15.74 -13.70 -13.06
CA GLU A 467 14.85 -12.91 -13.90
C GLU A 467 14.77 -11.49 -13.32
N ASP A 468 14.82 -10.47 -14.17
CA ASP A 468 14.65 -9.07 -13.80
C ASP A 468 15.51 -8.61 -12.60
N THR A 469 16.74 -9.10 -12.51
CA THR A 469 17.66 -8.75 -11.42
C THR A 469 17.79 -7.23 -11.28
N CYS A 470 17.75 -6.75 -10.04
CA CYS A 470 17.81 -5.34 -9.72
C CYS A 470 16.65 -4.49 -10.24
N MET A 471 15.55 -5.08 -10.72
CA MET A 471 14.35 -4.32 -11.07
C MET A 471 13.51 -4.02 -9.82
N PRO A 472 13.18 -2.74 -9.55
CA PRO A 472 12.17 -2.42 -8.55
C PRO A 472 10.80 -2.96 -8.95
N TYR A 473 10.01 -3.43 -7.98
CA TYR A 473 8.66 -3.95 -8.22
C TYR A 473 7.78 -2.93 -8.96
N ASN A 474 7.87 -1.65 -8.56
CA ASN A 474 7.12 -0.55 -9.15
C ASN A 474 7.59 -0.19 -10.58
N SER A 475 8.70 -0.75 -11.06
CA SER A 475 9.10 -0.64 -12.46
C SER A 475 8.45 -1.71 -13.34
N LEU A 476 8.04 -2.83 -12.73
CA LEU A 476 7.32 -3.92 -13.40
C LEU A 476 5.80 -3.80 -13.22
N ASN A 477 5.35 -3.08 -12.18
CA ASN A 477 3.95 -2.98 -11.78
C ASN A 477 3.57 -1.51 -11.48
N PRO A 478 2.33 -1.09 -11.79
CA PRO A 478 1.87 0.28 -11.56
C PRO A 478 1.69 0.65 -10.08
N PHE A 479 1.54 -0.34 -9.20
CA PHE A 479 1.29 -0.14 -7.76
C PHE A 479 2.28 -0.95 -6.91
N PRO A 480 2.63 -0.48 -5.69
CA PRO A 480 3.35 -1.30 -4.73
C PRO A 480 2.59 -2.59 -4.41
N PRO A 481 3.30 -3.67 -4.06
CA PRO A 481 2.63 -4.93 -3.85
C PRO A 481 1.83 -4.94 -2.54
N GLU A 482 0.55 -5.33 -2.61
CA GLU A 482 -0.30 -5.51 -1.41
C GLU A 482 0.34 -6.49 -0.41
N TRP A 483 0.99 -7.52 -0.92
CA TRP A 483 1.69 -8.53 -0.12
C TRP A 483 2.83 -7.96 0.73
N GLY A 484 3.36 -6.79 0.37
CA GLY A 484 4.41 -6.13 1.12
C GLY A 484 3.88 -5.41 2.35
N LEU A 485 2.56 -5.14 2.38
CA LEU A 485 1.85 -4.60 3.54
C LEU A 485 1.30 -5.73 4.41
N THR A 486 0.69 -6.74 3.79
CA THR A 486 -0.05 -7.79 4.51
C THR A 486 0.82 -8.94 5.00
N GLY A 487 1.99 -9.16 4.40
CA GLY A 487 2.86 -10.30 4.73
C GLY A 487 2.35 -11.67 4.25
N ARG A 488 1.30 -11.73 3.41
CA ARG A 488 0.59 -12.97 3.05
C ARG A 488 1.30 -13.91 2.06
N ILE A 489 2.62 -13.77 1.81
CA ILE A 489 3.34 -14.63 0.86
C ILE A 489 4.49 -15.38 1.55
N THR A 490 4.59 -16.67 1.24
CA THR A 490 5.58 -17.61 1.78
C THR A 490 6.93 -17.60 1.04
N ARG A 491 6.99 -17.11 -0.20
CA ARG A 491 8.18 -17.18 -1.08
C ARG A 491 9.13 -15.98 -0.95
N ARG A 492 9.28 -15.39 0.24
CA ARG A 492 10.26 -14.30 0.48
C ARG A 492 11.20 -14.64 1.61
N HIS A 493 12.48 -14.68 1.26
CA HIS A 493 13.50 -15.31 2.09
C HIS A 493 14.53 -14.33 2.66
N HIS A 494 14.63 -13.08 2.17
CA HIS A 494 15.76 -12.21 2.51
C HIS A 494 15.37 -10.78 2.93
N THR A 495 16.18 -10.20 3.81
CA THR A 495 16.22 -8.76 4.12
C THR A 495 17.67 -8.35 4.34
N SER A 496 18.04 -7.12 3.96
CA SER A 496 19.37 -6.58 4.29
C SER A 496 19.27 -5.32 5.10
N CYS A 497 20.15 -5.23 6.09
CA CYS A 497 20.24 -4.08 6.97
C CYS A 497 21.58 -3.36 6.80
N VAL A 498 21.54 -2.02 6.86
CA VAL A 498 22.71 -1.14 6.91
C VAL A 498 22.74 -0.39 8.23
N VAL A 499 23.89 -0.44 8.91
CA VAL A 499 24.11 0.36 10.12
C VAL A 499 24.27 1.81 9.70
N ARG A 500 23.38 2.68 10.19
CA ARG A 500 23.52 4.11 9.99
C ARG A 500 24.70 4.57 10.84
N LEU A 501 25.81 4.98 10.23
CA LEU A 501 26.87 5.70 10.93
C LEU A 501 26.29 7.02 11.42
N THR A 502 25.78 7.04 12.65
CA THR A 502 25.29 8.25 13.28
C THR A 502 26.48 9.21 13.41
N THR A 503 26.49 10.27 12.61
CA THR A 503 27.45 11.38 12.66
C THR A 503 27.54 12.03 14.06
N THR A 504 26.59 11.72 14.94
CA THR A 504 26.56 12.07 16.36
C THR A 504 27.83 11.66 17.12
N GLY A 505 28.49 10.56 16.74
CA GLY A 505 29.79 10.17 17.33
C GLY A 505 30.94 11.15 16.99
N CYS A 506 30.96 11.68 15.77
CA CYS A 506 31.94 12.68 15.35
C CYS A 506 31.66 14.07 15.95
N LEU A 507 30.39 14.40 16.19
CA LEU A 507 29.99 15.65 16.85
C LEU A 507 30.34 15.63 18.34
N LEU A 508 30.19 14.51 19.04
CA LEU A 508 30.62 14.39 20.43
C LEU A 508 32.14 14.51 20.57
N ILE A 509 32.92 13.94 19.65
CA ILE A 509 34.39 14.09 19.63
C ILE A 509 34.79 15.54 19.32
N ARG A 510 34.10 16.21 18.38
CA ARG A 510 34.34 17.64 18.10
C ARG A 510 33.94 18.56 19.26
N LEU A 511 32.84 18.28 19.95
CA LEU A 511 32.39 19.02 21.13
C LEU A 511 33.33 18.80 22.33
N LEU A 512 33.79 17.56 22.56
CA LEU A 512 34.78 17.26 23.60
C LEU A 512 36.14 17.92 23.31
N MET A 513 36.53 18.13 22.05
CA MET A 513 37.73 18.89 21.70
C MET A 513 37.55 20.42 21.81
N TRP A 514 36.32 20.93 21.77
CA TRP A 514 36.03 22.37 21.91
C TRP A 514 35.82 22.81 23.37
N SER A 515 35.37 21.90 24.25
CA SER A 515 35.04 22.23 25.65
C SER A 515 36.21 22.25 26.63
N PHE A 516 37.45 21.96 26.20
CA PHE A 516 38.64 22.08 27.05
C PHE A 516 39.52 23.27 26.63
N PRO A 517 39.38 24.45 27.28
CA PRO A 517 40.39 25.49 27.17
C PRO A 517 41.64 25.03 27.94
N LEU A 518 42.64 24.53 27.22
CA LEU A 518 43.97 24.26 27.76
C LEU A 518 44.59 25.59 28.25
N HIS A 519 44.46 25.87 29.54
CA HIS A 519 45.26 26.87 30.21
C HIS A 519 46.72 26.40 30.26
N ARG A 520 47.56 27.13 29.51
CA ARG A 520 49.03 27.25 29.63
C ARG A 520 49.78 26.00 30.12
N VAL A 521 50.07 25.09 29.19
CA VAL A 521 51.34 24.35 29.21
C VAL A 521 52.05 24.69 27.91
N LYS A 522 53.28 25.23 28.02
CA LYS A 522 54.18 25.41 26.88
C LYS A 522 54.53 24.03 26.32
N LEU A 523 53.75 23.56 25.35
CA LEU A 523 54.15 22.45 24.49
C LEU A 523 54.53 23.02 23.14
N THR A 524 55.78 22.77 22.79
CA THR A 524 56.44 23.06 21.52
C THR A 524 55.59 22.56 20.35
N ARG A 525 55.49 23.40 19.31
CA ARG A 525 54.78 23.15 18.06
C ARG A 525 55.08 21.75 17.50
N TYR A 526 54.07 20.88 17.44
CA TYR A 526 53.98 19.86 16.42
C TYR A 526 52.84 20.22 15.46
N ARG A 527 53.22 20.49 14.22
CA ARG A 527 52.33 20.81 13.10
C ARG A 527 51.80 19.47 12.57
N TRP A 528 50.54 19.14 12.84
CA TRP A 528 49.87 18.03 12.16
C TRP A 528 49.15 18.60 10.94
N THR A 529 49.72 18.36 9.76
CA THR A 529 49.02 18.47 8.49
C THR A 529 48.26 17.18 8.24
N CYS A 530 46.93 17.23 8.17
CA CYS A 530 46.13 16.13 7.62
C CYS A 530 46.40 16.05 6.12
N SER A 531 47.24 15.10 5.72
CA SER A 531 47.33 14.64 4.34
C SER A 531 47.58 13.13 4.36
N ASN A 532 46.79 12.43 3.55
CA ASN A 532 46.94 11.06 3.08
C ASN A 532 46.65 9.92 4.08
N LEU A 533 45.46 9.34 3.92
CA LEU A 533 45.19 7.93 4.23
C LEU A 533 44.59 7.28 2.97
N PHE A 534 45.45 7.04 1.99
CA PHE A 534 45.34 5.96 1.03
C PHE A 534 46.72 5.31 0.95
N GLY A 535 46.80 4.01 1.22
CA GLY A 535 48.06 3.27 1.17
C GLY A 535 48.07 1.95 1.95
N THR A 536 47.43 0.94 1.36
CA THR A 536 47.90 -0.45 1.21
C THR A 536 48.63 -1.17 2.37
N GLY A 537 47.98 -2.23 2.87
CA GLY A 537 48.53 -3.59 3.00
C GLY A 537 49.63 -3.89 4.04
N GLY A 538 49.45 -4.96 4.81
CA GLY A 538 50.59 -5.67 5.42
C GLY A 538 50.31 -6.36 6.75
N ASN A 539 50.43 -7.67 6.75
CA ASN A 539 50.08 -8.64 7.78
C ASN A 539 51.06 -8.69 8.99
N THR A 540 50.58 -9.28 10.09
CA THR A 540 51.30 -9.89 11.24
C THR A 540 51.92 -9.03 12.35
N GLY A 541 51.60 -9.42 13.60
CA GLY A 541 52.48 -9.21 14.76
C GLY A 541 51.79 -8.68 16.02
N GLY A 542 51.07 -9.55 16.73
CA GLY A 542 50.60 -9.25 18.08
C GLY A 542 51.78 -8.99 19.03
N LYS A 543 51.83 -7.79 19.61
CA LYS A 543 52.61 -7.47 20.81
C LYS A 543 51.72 -6.70 21.77
N GLU A 544 51.45 -7.31 22.92
CA GLU A 544 50.88 -6.62 24.08
C GLU A 544 51.84 -5.52 24.54
N VAL A 545 51.35 -4.28 24.56
CA VAL A 545 52.04 -3.14 25.17
C VAL A 545 51.36 -2.86 26.50
N HIS A 546 52.01 -3.26 27.61
CA HIS A 546 51.61 -2.82 28.94
C HIS A 546 51.97 -1.34 29.13
N ILE A 547 50.97 -0.47 29.01
CA ILE A 547 51.09 0.94 29.37
C ILE A 547 50.83 1.08 30.88
N LYS A 548 51.90 1.34 31.65
CA LYS A 548 51.78 1.75 33.06
C LYS A 548 51.27 3.20 33.10
N MET A 549 50.01 3.38 33.47
CA MET A 549 49.46 4.71 33.73
C MET A 549 49.79 5.20 35.16
N PRO A 550 50.11 6.49 35.35
CA PRO A 550 50.30 7.07 36.67
C PRO A 550 48.98 7.12 37.47
N ARG A 551 49.08 6.93 38.79
CA ARG A 551 47.95 6.83 39.74
C ARG A 551 46.97 8.01 39.70
N SER A 552 47.36 9.16 39.15
CA SER A 552 46.50 10.34 38.99
C SER A 552 45.43 10.21 37.90
N PHE A 553 45.53 9.23 36.99
CA PHE A 553 44.53 9.00 35.93
C PHE A 553 43.38 8.09 36.38
N VAL A 554 43.60 7.23 37.37
CA VAL A 554 42.58 6.31 37.89
C VAL A 554 41.49 7.08 38.67
N THR A 555 41.85 8.18 39.33
CA THR A 555 40.88 8.99 40.08
C THR A 555 39.91 9.76 39.17
N ILE A 556 40.33 10.11 37.94
CA ILE A 556 39.48 10.81 36.96
C ILE A 556 38.46 9.85 36.32
N LEU A 557 38.81 8.57 36.16
CA LEU A 557 37.89 7.55 35.64
C LEU A 557 36.83 7.13 36.67
N VAL A 558 37.17 7.14 37.96
CA VAL A 558 36.20 6.83 39.04
C VAL A 558 35.17 7.95 39.20
N THR A 559 35.54 9.22 39.03
CA THR A 559 34.58 10.33 39.04
C THR A 559 33.72 10.39 37.77
N TRP A 560 34.24 9.93 36.63
CA TRP A 560 33.47 9.81 35.38
C TRP A 560 32.37 8.73 35.42
N LYS A 561 32.63 7.58 36.06
CA LYS A 561 31.61 6.53 36.25
C LYS A 561 30.41 7.01 37.10
N SER A 562 30.68 7.86 38.09
CA SER A 562 29.65 8.45 38.95
C SER A 562 28.83 9.52 38.24
N ALA A 563 29.45 10.33 37.37
CA ALA A 563 28.76 11.37 36.60
C ALA A 563 27.84 10.77 35.51
N LEU A 564 28.26 9.70 34.84
CA LEU A 564 27.44 8.98 33.86
C LEU A 564 26.24 8.26 34.50
N SER A 565 26.39 7.75 35.74
CA SER A 565 25.27 7.18 36.49
C SER A 565 24.24 8.23 36.93
N TRP A 566 24.67 9.47 37.17
CA TRP A 566 23.77 10.57 37.55
C TRP A 566 22.98 11.13 36.35
N LEU A 567 23.59 11.19 35.17
CA LEU A 567 22.90 11.60 33.94
C LEU A 567 21.87 10.56 33.44
N CYS A 568 22.11 9.27 33.66
CA CYS A 568 21.14 8.22 33.30
C CYS A 568 19.87 8.25 34.17
N VAL A 569 19.99 8.66 35.44
CA VAL A 569 18.85 8.72 36.39
C VAL A 569 17.95 9.96 36.18
N GLN A 570 18.45 11.04 35.54
CA GLN A 570 17.61 12.21 35.26
C GLN A 570 16.72 12.07 34.03
N THR A 571 17.05 11.17 33.10
CA THR A 571 16.25 10.96 31.87
C THR A 571 15.01 10.08 32.07
N GLU A 572 14.85 9.40 33.21
CA GLU A 572 13.66 8.56 33.50
C GLU A 572 12.56 9.28 34.31
N ARG A 573 12.71 10.56 34.69
CA ARG A 573 11.73 11.26 35.56
C ARG A 573 10.63 12.05 34.86
N HIS A 574 10.47 11.92 33.55
CA HIS A 574 9.29 12.44 32.84
C HIS A 574 8.73 11.36 31.92
N TYR A 575 7.96 10.41 32.45
CA TYR A 575 6.71 9.89 31.87
C TYR A 575 6.04 8.89 32.83
N SER A 576 4.76 9.17 33.12
CA SER A 576 3.69 8.29 33.64
C SER A 576 3.64 7.87 35.12
N THR A 577 2.78 8.59 35.83
CA THR A 577 2.02 8.15 37.00
C THR A 577 0.98 7.11 36.57
N THR A 578 1.02 5.90 37.16
CA THR A 578 -0.08 5.11 37.77
C THR A 578 0.28 3.62 37.75
N CYS A 579 0.89 3.12 38.83
CA CYS A 579 0.99 1.67 39.11
C CYS A 579 0.28 1.39 40.44
N ARG A 580 -0.72 0.50 40.40
CA ARG A 580 -1.36 -0.09 41.59
C ARG A 580 -0.33 -0.98 42.31
N LEU A 581 -0.28 -0.78 43.63
CA LEU A 581 0.49 -1.56 44.59
C LEU A 581 0.07 -3.04 44.59
N PHE A 582 1.04 -3.94 44.44
CA PHE A 582 1.04 -5.21 45.15
C PHE A 582 2.38 -5.36 45.87
N GLN A 583 2.28 -5.56 47.17
CA GLN A 583 3.34 -5.50 48.15
C GLN A 583 3.69 -6.94 48.52
N GLU A 584 4.89 -7.41 48.19
CA GLU A 584 5.44 -8.63 48.79
C GLU A 584 6.74 -8.30 49.54
N SER A 585 6.70 -8.63 50.83
CA SER A 585 7.75 -8.45 51.81
C SER A 585 8.84 -9.51 51.63
N ASN A 586 10.09 -9.07 51.54
CA ASN A 586 11.24 -9.91 51.83
C ASN A 586 11.35 -10.14 53.35
N GLY A 587 11.48 -11.40 53.75
CA GLY A 587 11.96 -11.81 55.06
C GLY A 587 12.93 -12.98 54.90
N HIS A 588 14.15 -12.78 55.43
CA HIS A 588 15.18 -13.76 55.87
C HIS A 588 15.51 -14.94 54.93
N HIS A 589 16.78 -15.16 54.54
CA HIS A 589 17.91 -15.43 55.42
C HIS A 589 19.26 -15.24 54.70
#